data_AF-A0A9D2GRA5-F1
#
_entry.id   AF-A0A9D2GRA5-F1
#
_cell.length_a   1.000
_cell.length_b   1.000
_cell.length_c   1.000
_cell.angle_alpha   90.00
_cell.angle_beta   90.00
_cell.angle_gamma   90.00
#
_symmetry.space_group_name_H-M   'P 1'
#
loop_
_entity.id
_entity.type
_entity.pdbx_description
1 polymer ?
#
loop_
_entity_poly.entity_id
_entity_poly.type
_entity_poly.pdbx_seq_one_letter_code
_entity_poly.pdbx_strand_id
1 'polypeptide(L)'
;MLKIGIYITTALFLFIGFLYMFVIDVDTSDLIVNSYVKKSNKTPHINDYLITDDFNLLHFTRKITSSCLDDDKACQALEIYKYIRSSFIIDNSSDYSSPNPLNAFNNRQGSYLDITLLYSSLLLHSGISTYIKKDKNHFYSYACGIENIDMYNTIKKDLHSKPLSEKELTLRKGQVWAFDLSRDEKDNLIIEIEFFSKYPVDMVLFPNKQEMNAHLKGQYGMYNKDCSLFNVTEADITCQAPQKTGIIIFKSLEDDNKFKAGIYRGGILAGDIKSEKSRQRNNCIKVDVNSNGMFKYPGIIY
;
A
#
# COMPACT_ATOMS: atom_id res chain seq x y z
N MET A 1 21.80 80.34 2.98
CA MET A 1 21.07 79.09 2.66
C MET A 1 21.71 78.23 1.55
N LEU A 2 22.95 78.48 1.09
CA LEU A 2 23.56 77.73 -0.02
C LEU A 2 24.58 76.65 0.38
N LYS A 3 24.99 76.57 1.67
CA LYS A 3 26.03 75.62 2.11
C LYS A 3 25.48 74.26 2.56
N ILE A 4 24.21 74.15 2.93
CA ILE A 4 23.61 72.90 3.46
C ILE A 4 23.22 71.93 2.33
N GLY A 5 22.84 72.44 1.15
CA GLY A 5 22.46 71.61 0.01
C GLY A 5 23.61 70.79 -0.61
N ILE A 6 24.86 71.28 -0.50
CA ILE A 6 26.03 70.61 -1.10
C ILE A 6 26.44 69.38 -0.27
N TYR A 7 26.28 69.42 1.05
CA TYR A 7 26.61 68.27 1.92
C TYR A 7 25.61 67.12 1.79
N ILE A 8 24.33 67.43 1.52
CA ILE A 8 23.29 66.41 1.34
C ILE A 8 23.50 65.66 0.02
N THR A 9 23.89 66.36 -1.04
CA THR A 9 24.14 65.71 -2.35
C THR A 9 25.41 64.86 -2.34
N THR A 10 26.48 65.29 -1.68
CA THR A 10 27.70 64.46 -1.56
C THR A 10 27.49 63.22 -0.69
N ALA A 11 26.72 63.33 0.41
CA ALA A 11 26.39 62.17 1.25
C ALA A 11 25.52 61.15 0.50
N LEU A 12 24.57 61.60 -0.33
CA LEU A 12 23.71 60.71 -1.13
C LEU A 12 24.52 59.95 -2.20
N PHE A 13 25.47 60.61 -2.87
CA PHE A 13 26.34 59.95 -3.85
C PHE A 13 27.27 58.91 -3.22
N LEU A 14 27.81 59.18 -2.02
CA LEU A 14 28.61 58.21 -1.30
C LEU A 14 27.78 57.01 -0.82
N PHE A 15 26.53 57.23 -0.41
CA PHE A 15 25.64 56.15 0.01
C PHE A 15 25.19 55.26 -1.17
N ILE A 16 24.93 55.85 -2.34
CA ILE A 16 24.62 55.09 -3.57
C ILE A 16 25.85 54.31 -4.06
N GLY A 17 27.05 54.89 -3.98
CA GLY A 17 28.29 54.19 -4.31
C GLY A 17 28.57 53.02 -3.36
N PHE A 18 28.27 53.18 -2.06
CA PHE A 18 28.40 52.11 -1.07
C PHE A 18 27.38 50.97 -1.30
N LEU A 19 26.14 51.30 -1.69
CA LEU A 19 25.14 50.31 -2.10
C LEU A 19 25.55 49.57 -3.38
N TYR A 20 26.18 50.25 -4.35
CA TYR A 20 26.70 49.61 -5.57
C TYR A 20 27.85 48.64 -5.28
N MET A 21 28.72 48.95 -4.32
CA MET A 21 29.76 48.02 -3.86
C MET A 21 29.18 46.77 -3.20
N PHE A 22 28.05 46.88 -2.49
CA PHE A 22 27.38 45.71 -1.87
C PHE A 22 26.52 44.88 -2.85
N VAL A 23 26.04 45.47 -3.96
CA VAL A 23 25.28 44.73 -4.98
C VAL A 23 26.21 43.96 -5.93
N ILE A 24 27.49 44.34 -6.04
CA ILE A 24 28.47 43.69 -6.92
C ILE A 24 29.33 42.64 -6.18
N ASP A 25 29.28 42.59 -4.84
CA ASP A 25 29.98 41.58 -4.02
C ASP A 25 29.08 40.37 -3.68
N VAL A 26 28.09 40.09 -4.53
CA VAL A 26 27.28 38.87 -4.50
C VAL A 26 27.66 38.02 -5.73
N ASP A 27 28.64 37.14 -5.53
CA ASP A 27 28.93 35.93 -6.32
C ASP A 27 29.01 36.06 -7.85
N THR A 28 29.74 37.06 -8.36
CA THR A 28 30.26 37.00 -9.76
C THR A 28 31.61 36.31 -9.89
N SER A 29 32.19 35.78 -8.80
CA SER A 29 33.44 35.01 -8.81
C SER A 29 33.28 33.51 -9.09
N ASP A 30 32.06 32.97 -9.12
CA ASP A 30 31.80 31.56 -9.52
C ASP A 30 31.34 31.42 -10.99
N LEU A 31 31.21 32.53 -11.72
CA LEU A 31 30.98 32.52 -13.16
C LEU A 31 32.31 32.74 -13.87
N ILE A 32 32.74 31.71 -14.61
CA ILE A 32 34.00 31.56 -15.37
C ILE A 32 35.06 30.72 -14.64
N VAL A 33 34.69 29.48 -14.30
CA VAL A 33 35.64 28.35 -14.35
C VAL A 33 35.31 27.52 -15.58
N ASN A 34 36.17 27.65 -16.58
CA ASN A 34 36.47 26.70 -17.65
C ASN A 34 35.37 25.71 -18.06
N SER A 35 34.85 25.98 -19.25
CA SER A 35 34.28 25.04 -20.21
C SER A 35 35.15 23.79 -20.42
N TYR A 36 35.10 22.85 -19.49
CA TYR A 36 35.32 21.42 -19.68
C TYR A 36 34.57 20.72 -18.54
N VAL A 37 33.23 20.80 -18.58
CA VAL A 37 32.41 19.80 -17.90
C VAL A 37 32.72 18.48 -18.60
N LYS A 38 33.71 17.78 -18.05
CA LYS A 38 33.82 16.34 -18.16
C LYS A 38 32.42 15.85 -17.81
N LYS A 39 31.65 15.40 -18.81
CA LYS A 39 30.34 14.76 -18.64
C LYS A 39 30.61 13.57 -17.72
N SER A 40 30.57 13.79 -16.41
CA SER A 40 30.48 12.70 -15.47
C SER A 40 29.10 12.16 -15.76
N ASN A 41 29.02 11.05 -16.50
CA ASN A 41 27.81 10.27 -16.58
C ASN A 41 27.54 9.81 -15.14
N LYS A 42 26.90 10.67 -14.33
CA LYS A 42 26.29 10.26 -13.08
C LYS A 42 25.27 9.22 -13.50
N THR A 43 25.49 7.98 -13.09
CA THR A 43 24.47 6.96 -13.17
C THR A 43 23.23 7.50 -12.47
N PRO A 44 22.10 7.63 -13.18
CA PRO A 44 20.90 8.22 -12.61
C PRO A 44 20.46 7.41 -11.40
N HIS A 45 20.11 8.11 -10.32
CA HIS A 45 19.56 7.48 -9.13
C HIS A 45 18.11 7.09 -9.42
N ILE A 46 17.60 6.00 -8.83
CA ILE A 46 16.26 5.50 -9.17
C ILE A 46 15.14 6.53 -8.91
N ASN A 47 15.32 7.37 -7.88
CA ASN A 47 14.37 8.45 -7.57
C ASN A 47 14.39 9.58 -8.62
N ASP A 48 15.39 9.67 -9.49
CA ASP A 48 15.44 10.67 -10.57
C ASP A 48 14.39 10.41 -11.65
N TYR A 49 13.77 9.23 -11.65
CA TYR A 49 12.69 8.84 -12.55
C TYR A 49 11.30 9.13 -11.99
N LEU A 50 11.18 9.72 -10.79
CA LEU A 50 9.91 10.14 -10.23
C LEU A 50 9.38 11.35 -11.00
N ILE A 51 8.08 11.34 -11.30
CA ILE A 51 7.40 12.43 -12.00
C ILE A 51 6.82 13.36 -10.94
N THR A 52 7.41 14.54 -10.77
CA THR A 52 7.00 15.53 -9.77
C THR A 52 6.16 16.67 -10.35
N ASP A 53 6.36 16.98 -11.63
CA ASP A 53 5.89 18.23 -12.24
C ASP A 53 5.00 18.00 -13.48
N ASP A 54 4.20 16.92 -13.48
CA ASP A 54 3.23 16.66 -14.55
C ASP A 54 1.80 17.07 -14.12
N PHE A 55 1.23 18.03 -14.84
CA PHE A 55 -0.10 18.57 -14.55
C PHE A 55 -1.22 17.54 -14.74
N ASN A 56 -1.09 16.65 -15.72
CA ASN A 56 -2.10 15.62 -16.00
C ASN A 56 -2.11 14.59 -14.88
N LEU A 57 -0.93 14.15 -14.42
CA LEU A 57 -0.80 13.26 -13.27
C LEU A 57 -1.31 13.93 -12.00
N LEU A 58 -1.03 15.22 -11.77
CA LEU A 58 -1.57 15.95 -10.61
C LEU A 58 -3.11 15.95 -10.62
N HIS A 59 -3.72 16.38 -11.73
CA HIS A 59 -5.19 16.40 -11.86
C HIS A 59 -5.79 15.01 -11.72
N PHE A 60 -5.14 14.02 -12.32
CA PHE A 60 -5.56 12.63 -12.26
C PHE A 60 -5.48 12.06 -10.84
N THR A 61 -4.40 12.38 -10.11
CA THR A 61 -4.21 12.01 -8.71
C THR A 61 -5.35 12.55 -7.86
N ARG A 62 -5.68 13.85 -8.00
CA ARG A 62 -6.82 14.47 -7.30
C ARG A 62 -8.15 13.77 -7.60
N LYS A 63 -8.35 13.30 -8.83
CA LYS A 63 -9.55 12.55 -9.20
C LYS A 63 -9.62 11.20 -8.47
N ILE A 64 -8.51 10.45 -8.43
CA ILE A 64 -8.44 9.16 -7.72
C ILE A 64 -8.73 9.35 -6.23
N THR A 65 -8.15 10.39 -5.62
CA THR A 65 -8.25 10.63 -4.18
C THR A 65 -9.44 11.51 -3.78
N SER A 66 -10.37 11.78 -4.71
CA SER A 66 -11.48 12.73 -4.49
C SER A 66 -12.48 12.30 -3.40
N SER A 67 -12.49 11.03 -3.02
CA SER A 67 -13.28 10.49 -1.90
C SER A 67 -12.62 10.66 -0.53
N CYS A 68 -11.33 11.03 -0.49
CA CYS A 68 -10.57 11.22 0.73
C CYS A 68 -10.58 12.70 1.15
N LEU A 69 -10.48 12.96 2.46
CA LEU A 69 -10.18 14.30 2.94
C LEU A 69 -8.75 14.70 2.54
N ASP A 70 -8.48 16.00 2.39
CA ASP A 70 -7.18 16.51 1.93
C ASP A 70 -6.02 16.15 2.89
N ASP A 71 -6.33 16.07 4.19
CA ASP A 71 -5.42 15.72 5.27
C ASP A 71 -5.36 14.21 5.58
N ASP A 72 -6.29 13.40 5.07
CA ASP A 72 -6.30 11.94 5.24
C ASP A 72 -5.32 11.26 4.27
N LYS A 73 -4.03 11.36 4.59
CA LYS A 73 -2.94 10.78 3.78
C LYS A 73 -3.00 9.26 3.71
N ALA A 74 -3.54 8.60 4.72
CA ALA A 74 -3.75 7.15 4.72
C ALA A 74 -4.77 6.75 3.65
N CYS A 75 -5.93 7.43 3.60
CA CYS A 75 -6.94 7.21 2.56
C CYS A 75 -6.38 7.48 1.16
N GLN A 76 -5.69 8.61 0.97
CA GLN A 76 -5.11 8.99 -0.31
C GLN A 76 -4.12 7.93 -0.82
N ALA A 77 -3.19 7.48 0.04
CA ALA A 77 -2.24 6.42 -0.30
C ALA A 77 -2.92 5.09 -0.66
N LEU A 78 -4.01 4.74 0.06
CA LEU A 78 -4.77 3.52 -0.20
C LEU A 78 -5.54 3.58 -1.53
N GLU A 79 -6.24 4.67 -1.83
CA GLU A 79 -6.98 4.81 -3.09
C GLU A 79 -6.06 4.79 -4.30
N ILE A 80 -4.89 5.42 -4.20
CA ILE A 80 -3.85 5.35 -5.24
C ILE A 80 -3.36 3.92 -5.44
N TYR A 81 -3.09 3.20 -4.35
CA TYR A 81 -2.68 1.79 -4.42
C TYR A 81 -3.76 0.93 -5.10
N LYS A 82 -5.02 1.05 -4.67
CA LYS A 82 -6.17 0.33 -5.25
C LYS A 82 -6.32 0.62 -6.74
N TYR A 83 -6.17 1.88 -7.13
CA TYR A 83 -6.22 2.28 -8.52
C TYR A 83 -5.11 1.62 -9.36
N ILE A 84 -3.85 1.70 -8.91
CA ILE A 84 -2.71 1.10 -9.60
C ILE A 84 -2.90 -0.40 -9.77
N ARG A 85 -3.32 -1.11 -8.72
CA ARG A 85 -3.52 -2.57 -8.78
C ARG A 85 -4.65 -2.99 -9.71
N SER A 86 -5.73 -2.21 -9.78
CA SER A 86 -6.91 -2.57 -10.59
C SER A 86 -6.80 -2.15 -12.05
N SER A 87 -5.95 -1.16 -12.36
CA SER A 87 -5.96 -0.50 -13.68
C SER A 87 -4.71 -0.75 -14.53
N PHE A 88 -3.72 -1.49 -14.02
CA PHE A 88 -2.45 -1.69 -14.72
C PHE A 88 -2.06 -3.17 -14.83
N ILE A 89 -1.58 -3.54 -16.01
CA ILE A 89 -0.92 -4.83 -16.24
C ILE A 89 0.56 -4.68 -15.85
N ILE A 90 1.04 -5.52 -14.93
CA ILE A 90 2.44 -5.52 -14.50
C ILE A 90 3.18 -6.62 -15.24
N ASP A 91 4.11 -6.23 -16.11
CA ASP A 91 5.00 -7.16 -16.78
C ASP A 91 6.11 -7.57 -15.81
N ASN A 92 6.22 -8.87 -15.55
CA ASN A 92 7.30 -9.45 -14.74
C ASN A 92 8.63 -9.56 -15.50
N SER A 93 8.83 -8.77 -16.56
CA SER A 93 10.11 -8.73 -17.28
C SER A 93 11.18 -8.09 -16.39
N SER A 94 12.37 -8.68 -16.40
CA SER A 94 13.50 -8.25 -15.56
C SER A 94 14.34 -7.15 -16.20
N ASP A 95 13.91 -6.56 -17.32
CA ASP A 95 14.67 -5.52 -18.01
C ASP A 95 14.35 -4.15 -17.43
N TYR A 96 15.22 -3.70 -16.52
CA TYR A 96 15.13 -2.43 -15.82
C TYR A 96 15.97 -1.33 -16.47
N SER A 97 16.48 -1.55 -17.69
CA SER A 97 17.53 -0.71 -18.27
C SER A 97 17.11 0.73 -18.56
N SER A 98 15.81 1.00 -18.70
CA SER A 98 15.28 2.35 -18.89
C SER A 98 13.84 2.50 -18.38
N PRO A 99 13.63 2.72 -17.07
CA PRO A 99 12.28 2.88 -16.53
C PRO A 99 11.57 4.12 -17.10
N ASN A 100 10.29 3.98 -17.42
CA ASN A 100 9.44 5.02 -17.97
C ASN A 100 8.01 4.94 -17.37
N PRO A 101 7.81 5.49 -16.15
CA PRO A 101 6.51 5.48 -15.47
C PRO A 101 5.41 6.23 -16.25
N LEU A 102 5.76 7.23 -17.05
CA LEU A 102 4.78 7.99 -17.85
C LEU A 102 4.24 7.17 -19.02
N ASN A 103 5.11 6.41 -19.69
CA ASN A 103 4.68 5.47 -20.71
C ASN A 103 3.78 4.37 -20.11
N ALA A 104 4.11 3.90 -18.90
CA ALA A 104 3.28 2.95 -18.19
C ALA A 104 1.90 3.54 -17.86
N PHE A 105 1.86 4.80 -17.41
CA PHE A 105 0.62 5.54 -17.19
C PHE A 105 -0.28 5.58 -18.44
N ASN A 106 0.30 5.94 -19.59
CA ASN A 106 -0.42 6.10 -20.84
C ASN A 106 -0.93 4.77 -21.41
N ASN A 107 -0.13 3.70 -21.31
CA ASN A 107 -0.44 2.41 -21.90
C ASN A 107 -1.19 1.46 -20.96
N ARG A 108 -1.37 1.84 -19.68
CA ARG A 108 -1.93 0.97 -18.63
C ARG A 108 -1.16 -0.34 -18.44
N GLN A 109 0.13 -0.34 -18.78
CA GLN A 109 1.00 -1.50 -18.70
C GLN A 109 2.45 -1.05 -18.56
N GLY A 110 3.24 -1.74 -17.74
CA GLY A 110 4.67 -1.49 -17.63
C GLY A 110 5.39 -2.53 -16.79
N SER A 111 6.71 -2.42 -16.71
CA SER A 111 7.49 -3.28 -15.82
C SER A 111 7.14 -3.01 -14.35
N TYR A 112 7.51 -3.95 -13.48
CA TYR A 112 7.38 -3.75 -12.02
C TYR A 112 7.96 -2.41 -11.54
N LEU A 113 9.11 -2.00 -12.09
CA LEU A 113 9.77 -0.76 -11.71
C LEU A 113 8.99 0.47 -12.19
N ASP A 114 8.46 0.43 -13.41
CA ASP A 114 7.65 1.53 -13.97
C ASP A 114 6.41 1.77 -13.12
N ILE A 115 5.72 0.70 -12.74
CA ILE A 115 4.51 0.78 -11.93
C ILE A 115 4.81 1.23 -10.50
N THR A 116 5.93 0.81 -9.92
CA THR A 116 6.38 1.29 -8.60
C THR A 116 6.74 2.78 -8.63
N LEU A 117 7.41 3.23 -9.69
CA LEU A 117 7.73 4.64 -9.93
C LEU A 117 6.46 5.47 -10.15
N LEU A 118 5.51 4.94 -10.90
CA LEU A 118 4.23 5.60 -11.14
C LEU A 118 3.44 5.75 -9.83
N TYR A 119 3.30 4.69 -9.04
CA TYR A 119 2.68 4.74 -7.71
C TYR A 119 3.34 5.81 -6.82
N SER A 120 4.67 5.83 -6.77
CA SER A 120 5.43 6.82 -5.99
C SER A 120 5.21 8.25 -6.51
N SER A 121 5.12 8.45 -7.83
CA SER A 121 4.86 9.75 -8.43
C SER A 121 3.46 10.28 -8.06
N LEU A 122 2.45 9.40 -8.05
CA LEU A 122 1.09 9.76 -7.61
C LEU A 122 1.03 10.12 -6.11
N LEU A 123 1.82 9.44 -5.26
CA LEU A 123 1.96 9.80 -3.85
C LEU A 123 2.53 11.23 -3.69
N LEU A 124 3.58 11.58 -4.44
CA LEU A 124 4.16 12.93 -4.41
C LEU A 124 3.14 13.99 -4.83
N HIS A 125 2.36 13.72 -5.89
CA HIS A 125 1.29 14.62 -6.32
C HIS A 125 0.15 14.76 -5.29
N SER A 126 0.00 13.83 -4.36
CA SER A 126 -0.93 13.92 -3.21
C SER A 126 -0.33 14.65 -1.99
N GLY A 127 0.91 15.12 -2.11
CA GLY A 127 1.66 15.73 -1.01
C GLY A 127 2.19 14.71 0.00
N ILE A 128 2.28 13.44 -0.36
CA ILE A 128 2.85 12.39 0.48
C ILE A 128 4.32 12.24 0.13
N SER A 129 5.21 12.55 1.07
CA SER A 129 6.65 12.35 0.90
C SER A 129 6.93 10.88 0.63
N THR A 130 7.68 10.56 -0.43
CA THR A 130 8.02 9.17 -0.75
C THR A 130 9.42 9.02 -1.32
N TYR A 131 9.96 7.81 -1.21
CA TYR A 131 11.19 7.40 -1.87
C TYR A 131 11.08 5.93 -2.30
N ILE A 132 11.89 5.57 -3.29
CA ILE A 132 12.03 4.18 -3.72
C ILE A 132 13.30 3.61 -3.13
N LYS A 133 13.22 2.36 -2.67
CA LYS A 133 14.37 1.62 -2.20
C LYS A 133 14.35 0.20 -2.75
N LYS A 134 15.51 -0.21 -3.25
CA LYS A 134 15.76 -1.60 -3.63
C LYS A 134 16.02 -2.44 -2.38
N ASP A 135 15.30 -3.54 -2.24
CA ASP A 135 15.54 -4.58 -1.25
C ASP A 135 15.66 -5.92 -1.99
N LYS A 136 16.85 -6.51 -1.94
CA LYS A 136 17.26 -7.65 -2.78
C LYS A 136 17.06 -7.35 -4.28
N ASN A 137 16.15 -8.05 -4.92
CA ASN A 137 15.85 -7.93 -6.35
C ASN A 137 14.57 -7.14 -6.64
N HIS A 138 13.95 -6.54 -5.62
CA HIS A 138 12.67 -5.82 -5.75
C HIS A 138 12.82 -4.35 -5.34
N PHE A 139 12.04 -3.48 -5.97
CA PHE A 139 11.95 -2.06 -5.65
C PHE A 139 10.63 -1.79 -4.95
N TYR A 140 10.71 -1.18 -3.77
CA TYR A 140 9.54 -0.84 -2.97
C TYR A 140 9.38 0.67 -2.90
N SER A 141 8.13 1.13 -2.88
CA SER A 141 7.80 2.52 -2.56
C SER A 141 7.65 2.67 -1.05
N TYR A 142 8.11 3.79 -0.49
CA TYR A 142 7.96 4.10 0.93
C TYR A 142 7.19 5.40 1.08
N ALA A 143 5.92 5.33 1.47
CA ALA A 143 5.07 6.49 1.76
C ALA A 143 5.33 6.98 3.19
N CYS A 144 5.89 8.16 3.36
CA CYS A 144 6.30 8.71 4.65
C CYS A 144 5.33 9.75 5.18
N GLY A 145 5.34 9.94 6.50
CA GLY A 145 4.47 10.91 7.17
C GLY A 145 3.03 10.42 7.35
N ILE A 146 2.79 9.12 7.19
CA ILE A 146 1.52 8.46 7.50
C ILE A 146 1.72 7.66 8.79
N GLU A 147 0.85 7.87 9.77
CA GLU A 147 0.90 7.07 10.98
C GLU A 147 0.42 5.64 10.71
N ASN A 148 1.06 4.68 11.39
CA ASN A 148 0.73 3.26 11.21
C ASN A 148 -0.71 2.96 11.60
N ILE A 149 -1.21 3.62 12.64
CA ILE A 149 -2.57 3.41 13.15
C ILE A 149 -3.60 3.95 12.16
N ASP A 150 -3.33 5.08 11.50
CA ASP A 150 -4.20 5.67 10.49
C ASP A 150 -4.28 4.77 9.26
N MET A 151 -3.12 4.33 8.75
CA MET A 151 -3.10 3.37 7.64
C MET A 151 -3.82 2.07 8.00
N TYR A 152 -3.59 1.54 9.21
CA TYR A 152 -4.28 0.33 9.68
C TYR A 152 -5.80 0.53 9.73
N ASN A 153 -6.28 1.64 10.30
CA ASN A 153 -7.71 1.94 10.41
C ASN A 153 -8.35 2.16 9.05
N THR A 154 -7.67 2.85 8.14
CA THR A 154 -8.13 3.09 6.76
C THR A 154 -8.22 1.78 5.98
N ILE A 155 -7.19 0.94 6.07
CA ILE A 155 -7.20 -0.43 5.52
C ILE A 155 -8.38 -1.21 6.13
N LYS A 156 -8.52 -1.22 7.45
CA LYS A 156 -9.60 -1.95 8.14
C LYS A 156 -10.99 -1.50 7.67
N LYS A 157 -11.23 -0.19 7.57
CA LYS A 157 -12.49 0.38 7.08
C LYS A 157 -12.78 -0.03 5.64
N ASP A 158 -11.77 -0.01 4.76
CA ASP A 158 -11.91 -0.47 3.37
C ASP A 158 -12.20 -1.96 3.29
N LEU A 159 -11.54 -2.77 4.12
CA LEU A 159 -11.75 -4.22 4.21
C LEU A 159 -13.16 -4.57 4.70
N HIS A 160 -13.70 -3.82 5.66
CA HIS A 160 -15.09 -3.97 6.12
C HIS A 160 -16.13 -3.56 5.06
N SER A 161 -15.73 -2.87 4.00
CA SER A 161 -16.65 -2.43 2.94
C SER A 161 -16.96 -3.51 1.89
N LYS A 162 -16.11 -4.54 1.72
CA LYS A 162 -16.33 -5.66 0.79
C LYS A 162 -15.74 -6.99 1.31
N PRO A 163 -16.56 -7.99 1.65
CA PRO A 163 -16.08 -9.32 2.05
C PRO A 163 -15.38 -10.05 0.89
N LEU A 164 -14.35 -10.85 1.19
CA LEU A 164 -13.72 -11.77 0.22
C LEU A 164 -14.70 -12.82 -0.29
N SER A 165 -15.62 -13.20 0.57
CA SER A 165 -16.74 -14.07 0.26
C SER A 165 -17.86 -13.72 1.23
N GLU A 166 -18.98 -13.28 0.70
CA GLU A 166 -20.25 -13.27 1.41
C GLU A 166 -21.07 -14.44 0.88
N LYS A 167 -21.55 -15.31 1.76
CA LYS A 167 -22.40 -16.40 1.34
C LYS A 167 -23.53 -16.61 2.32
N GLU A 168 -24.74 -16.58 1.78
CA GLU A 168 -25.93 -17.12 2.43
C GLU A 168 -26.15 -18.53 1.89
N LEU A 169 -26.20 -19.50 2.79
CA LEU A 169 -26.30 -20.91 2.45
C LEU A 169 -27.08 -21.66 3.52
N THR A 170 -27.68 -22.79 3.13
CA THR A 170 -28.34 -23.70 4.06
C THR A 170 -27.49 -24.96 4.16
N LEU A 171 -26.95 -25.24 5.35
CA LEU A 171 -26.21 -26.46 5.64
C LEU A 171 -27.12 -27.47 6.32
N ARG A 172 -27.03 -28.73 5.88
CA ARG A 172 -27.59 -29.88 6.63
C ARG A 172 -26.62 -30.32 7.72
N LYS A 173 -27.10 -31.15 8.64
CA LYS A 173 -26.28 -31.70 9.72
C LYS A 173 -25.07 -32.43 9.16
N GLY A 174 -23.88 -32.04 9.64
CA GLY A 174 -22.61 -32.61 9.20
C GLY A 174 -22.08 -32.09 7.87
N GLN A 175 -22.85 -31.28 7.12
CA GLN A 175 -22.31 -30.60 5.94
C GLN A 175 -21.36 -29.49 6.35
N VAL A 176 -20.36 -29.28 5.48
CA VAL A 176 -19.29 -28.33 5.72
C VAL A 176 -19.16 -27.39 4.53
N TRP A 177 -19.09 -26.09 4.83
CA TRP A 177 -18.62 -25.10 3.87
C TRP A 177 -17.17 -24.77 4.18
N ALA A 178 -16.29 -24.87 3.17
CA ALA A 178 -14.86 -24.64 3.33
C ALA A 178 -14.40 -23.45 2.49
N PHE A 179 -13.56 -22.59 3.08
CA PHE A 179 -12.92 -21.46 2.45
C PHE A 179 -11.41 -21.63 2.47
N ASP A 180 -10.79 -21.71 1.29
CA ASP A 180 -9.36 -21.96 1.14
C ASP A 180 -8.59 -20.63 0.98
N LEU A 181 -7.86 -20.25 2.03
CA LEU A 181 -6.98 -19.09 2.11
C LEU A 181 -5.53 -19.44 1.73
N SER A 182 -5.25 -20.68 1.31
CA SER A 182 -3.88 -21.13 1.02
C SER A 182 -3.22 -20.24 -0.04
N ARG A 183 -1.96 -19.86 0.21
CA ARG A 183 -1.13 -19.06 -0.69
C ARG A 183 0.27 -19.62 -0.85
N ASP A 184 0.93 -19.19 -1.90
CA ASP A 184 2.34 -19.49 -2.18
C ASP A 184 3.31 -18.62 -1.34
N GLU A 185 2.85 -17.48 -0.81
CA GLU A 185 3.69 -16.48 -0.11
C GLU A 185 3.64 -16.60 1.44
N LYS A 186 4.72 -16.16 2.11
CA LYS A 186 4.96 -16.31 3.57
C LYS A 186 4.49 -15.12 4.42
N ASP A 187 3.44 -14.42 4.04
CA ASP A 187 2.96 -13.29 4.84
C ASP A 187 1.96 -13.72 5.91
N ASN A 188 2.00 -13.01 7.04
CA ASN A 188 1.01 -13.17 8.11
C ASN A 188 -0.32 -12.59 7.63
N LEU A 189 -1.39 -13.37 7.75
CA LEU A 189 -2.72 -12.94 7.34
C LEU A 189 -3.55 -12.62 8.58
N ILE A 190 -4.02 -11.38 8.69
CA ILE A 190 -5.13 -11.08 9.60
C ILE A 190 -6.41 -11.51 8.87
N ILE A 191 -7.28 -12.23 9.54
CA ILE A 191 -8.58 -12.66 9.03
C ILE A 191 -9.62 -12.09 9.98
N GLU A 192 -10.63 -11.44 9.42
CA GLU A 192 -11.82 -11.04 10.15
C GLU A 192 -12.97 -11.89 9.64
N ILE A 193 -13.67 -12.55 10.55
CA ILE A 193 -14.83 -13.38 10.23
C ILE A 193 -16.03 -12.81 10.96
N GLU A 194 -17.07 -12.53 10.19
CA GLU A 194 -18.40 -12.26 10.71
C GLU A 194 -19.33 -13.38 10.24
N PHE A 195 -20.06 -14.01 11.16
CA PHE A 195 -21.13 -14.91 10.76
C PHE A 195 -22.31 -14.86 11.72
N PHE A 196 -23.46 -15.24 11.17
CA PHE A 196 -24.70 -15.46 11.89
C PHE A 196 -25.38 -16.74 11.38
N SER A 197 -25.86 -17.57 12.29
CA SER A 197 -26.56 -18.81 11.97
C SER A 197 -27.78 -19.03 12.85
N LYS A 198 -28.79 -19.70 12.29
CA LYS A 198 -30.01 -20.06 13.04
C LYS A 198 -29.73 -21.08 14.14
N TYR A 199 -28.85 -22.03 13.88
CA TYR A 199 -28.43 -23.08 14.81
C TYR A 199 -26.91 -23.09 14.99
N PRO A 200 -26.39 -23.67 16.08
CA PRO A 200 -24.96 -23.66 16.35
C PRO A 200 -24.11 -24.28 15.22
N VAL A 201 -22.97 -23.66 14.96
CA VAL A 201 -21.95 -24.12 14.02
C VAL A 201 -20.61 -24.24 14.72
N ASP A 202 -19.77 -25.15 14.21
CA ASP A 202 -18.34 -25.15 14.51
C ASP A 202 -17.60 -24.42 13.39
N MET A 203 -16.76 -23.47 13.78
CA MET A 203 -15.82 -22.78 12.90
C MET A 203 -14.41 -23.24 13.23
N VAL A 204 -13.70 -23.82 12.27
CA VAL A 204 -12.33 -24.34 12.50
C VAL A 204 -11.37 -23.85 11.43
N LEU A 205 -10.25 -23.26 11.85
CA LEU A 205 -9.17 -22.85 10.95
C LEU A 205 -8.06 -23.90 10.94
N PHE A 206 -7.88 -24.56 9.79
CA PHE A 206 -6.83 -25.54 9.58
C PHE A 206 -5.60 -24.94 8.92
N PRO A 207 -4.40 -25.43 9.28
CA PRO A 207 -3.17 -24.99 8.65
C PRO A 207 -3.15 -25.36 7.16
N ASN A 208 -3.66 -26.53 6.80
CA ASN A 208 -3.62 -27.01 5.41
C ASN A 208 -4.74 -28.03 5.16
N LYS A 209 -4.87 -28.44 3.89
CA LYS A 209 -5.87 -29.44 3.47
C LYS A 209 -5.70 -30.80 4.12
N GLN A 210 -4.47 -31.19 4.47
CA GLN A 210 -4.21 -32.48 5.10
C GLN A 210 -4.82 -32.52 6.52
N GLU A 211 -4.57 -31.50 7.34
CA GLU A 211 -5.14 -31.41 8.69
C GLU A 211 -6.67 -31.29 8.66
N MET A 212 -7.21 -30.49 7.73
CA MET A 212 -8.67 -30.41 7.52
C MET A 212 -9.25 -31.79 7.18
N ASN A 213 -8.66 -32.49 6.21
CA ASN A 213 -9.14 -33.81 5.80
C ASN A 213 -9.03 -34.85 6.93
N ALA A 214 -7.97 -34.79 7.75
CA ALA A 214 -7.83 -35.65 8.92
C ALA A 214 -8.99 -35.39 9.90
N HIS A 215 -9.26 -34.12 10.21
CA HIS A 215 -10.36 -33.73 11.09
C HIS A 215 -11.74 -34.17 10.54
N LEU A 216 -12.00 -33.96 9.24
CA LEU A 216 -13.26 -34.37 8.61
C LEU A 216 -13.46 -35.90 8.62
N LYS A 217 -12.38 -36.68 8.65
CA LYS A 217 -12.41 -38.15 8.77
C LYS A 217 -12.49 -38.65 10.22
N GLY A 218 -12.63 -37.75 11.21
CA GLY A 218 -12.63 -38.10 12.63
C GLY A 218 -11.25 -38.47 13.18
N GLN A 219 -10.18 -38.16 12.45
CA GLN A 219 -8.79 -38.34 12.91
C GLN A 219 -8.33 -37.08 13.65
N TYR A 220 -7.27 -37.20 14.44
CA TYR A 220 -6.66 -36.05 15.11
C TYR A 220 -5.99 -35.15 14.05
N GLY A 221 -6.53 -33.94 13.89
CA GLY A 221 -5.95 -32.90 13.03
C GLY A 221 -5.57 -31.66 13.84
N MET A 222 -4.44 -31.05 13.53
CA MET A 222 -4.02 -29.78 14.12
C MET A 222 -4.85 -28.63 13.55
N TYR A 223 -5.35 -27.76 14.43
CA TYR A 223 -6.05 -26.54 14.05
C TYR A 223 -5.60 -25.36 14.90
N ASN A 224 -5.84 -24.14 14.43
CA ASN A 224 -5.54 -22.92 15.16
C ASN A 224 -6.64 -22.68 16.22
N LYS A 225 -6.30 -22.88 17.49
CA LYS A 225 -7.24 -22.74 18.61
C LYS A 225 -7.75 -21.31 18.79
N ASP A 226 -6.91 -20.31 18.53
CA ASP A 226 -7.24 -18.90 18.71
C ASP A 226 -8.22 -18.40 17.63
N CYS A 227 -8.25 -19.07 16.48
CA CYS A 227 -9.13 -18.78 15.35
C CYS A 227 -10.30 -19.77 15.22
N SER A 228 -10.50 -20.70 16.16
CA SER A 228 -11.53 -21.74 16.07
C SER A 228 -12.56 -21.58 17.18
N LEU A 229 -13.83 -21.64 16.80
CA LEU A 229 -14.98 -21.49 17.69
C LEU A 229 -15.86 -22.72 17.56
N PHE A 230 -16.43 -23.18 18.67
CA PHE A 230 -17.25 -24.38 18.71
C PHE A 230 -18.62 -24.06 19.30
N ASN A 231 -19.65 -24.66 18.71
CA ASN A 231 -21.03 -24.54 19.18
C ASN A 231 -21.48 -23.07 19.36
N VAL A 232 -21.26 -22.25 18.33
CA VAL A 232 -21.57 -20.81 18.32
C VAL A 232 -22.62 -20.49 17.25
N THR A 233 -23.51 -19.54 17.52
CA THR A 233 -24.55 -19.09 16.58
C THR A 233 -24.20 -17.78 15.88
N GLU A 234 -23.22 -17.05 16.41
CA GLU A 234 -22.71 -15.82 15.83
C GLU A 234 -21.25 -15.62 16.24
N ALA A 235 -20.49 -14.91 15.42
CA ALA A 235 -19.18 -14.41 15.79
C ALA A 235 -18.80 -13.18 14.98
N ASP A 236 -18.05 -12.29 15.63
CA ASP A 236 -17.25 -11.24 15.01
C ASP A 236 -15.85 -11.37 15.62
N ILE A 237 -14.93 -12.00 14.89
CA ILE A 237 -13.58 -12.27 15.38
C ILE A 237 -12.51 -11.77 14.42
N THR A 238 -11.46 -11.20 14.98
CA THR A 238 -10.21 -10.90 14.28
C THR A 238 -9.15 -11.87 14.76
N CYS A 239 -8.49 -12.57 13.84
CA CYS A 239 -7.47 -13.54 14.21
C CYS A 239 -6.25 -13.51 13.26
N GLN A 240 -5.08 -13.86 13.78
CA GLN A 240 -3.84 -13.95 12.99
C GLN A 240 -3.62 -15.39 12.53
N ALA A 241 -3.67 -15.61 11.22
CA ALA A 241 -3.32 -16.89 10.62
C ALA A 241 -1.79 -17.00 10.41
N PRO A 242 -1.15 -18.07 10.88
CA PRO A 242 0.29 -18.28 10.72
C PRO A 242 0.69 -18.54 9.26
N GLN A 243 1.98 -18.30 8.95
CA GLN A 243 2.55 -18.44 7.61
C GLN A 243 2.19 -19.78 6.94
N LYS A 244 1.77 -19.72 5.66
CA LYS A 244 1.33 -20.86 4.81
C LYS A 244 0.00 -21.52 5.15
N THR A 245 -0.98 -20.79 5.70
CA THR A 245 -2.23 -21.46 6.09
C THR A 245 -3.53 -20.70 5.87
N GLY A 246 -4.58 -21.47 5.56
CA GLY A 246 -5.89 -21.28 6.16
C GLY A 246 -7.04 -21.93 5.39
N ILE A 247 -7.44 -23.16 5.73
CA ILE A 247 -8.79 -23.61 5.34
C ILE A 247 -9.71 -23.36 6.52
N ILE A 248 -10.63 -22.42 6.38
CA ILE A 248 -11.71 -22.22 7.35
C ILE A 248 -12.84 -23.14 6.95
N ILE A 249 -13.35 -23.91 7.90
CA ILE A 249 -14.60 -24.64 7.71
C ILE A 249 -15.69 -24.10 8.63
N PHE A 250 -16.92 -24.16 8.15
CA PHE A 250 -18.14 -24.01 8.95
C PHE A 250 -18.92 -25.30 8.86
N LYS A 251 -19.11 -25.96 10.00
CA LYS A 251 -19.83 -27.24 10.10
C LYS A 251 -21.14 -27.03 10.85
N SER A 252 -22.26 -27.43 10.23
CA SER A 252 -23.55 -27.39 10.92
C SER A 252 -23.71 -28.57 11.87
N LEU A 253 -24.20 -28.27 13.08
CA LEU A 253 -24.58 -29.29 14.07
C LEU A 253 -26.05 -29.74 13.93
N GLU A 254 -26.85 -28.99 13.18
CA GLU A 254 -28.29 -29.21 12.97
C GLU A 254 -28.67 -29.22 11.49
N ASP A 255 -29.84 -29.77 11.18
CA ASP A 255 -30.42 -29.76 9.85
C ASP A 255 -31.04 -28.39 9.49
N ASP A 256 -31.04 -28.07 8.20
CA ASP A 256 -31.59 -26.84 7.62
C ASP A 256 -31.08 -25.55 8.29
N ASN A 257 -29.80 -25.53 8.67
CA ASN A 257 -29.19 -24.37 9.29
C ASN A 257 -28.91 -23.29 8.25
N LYS A 258 -29.66 -22.19 8.34
CA LYS A 258 -29.41 -20.99 7.56
C LYS A 258 -28.20 -20.27 8.15
N PHE A 259 -27.21 -20.08 7.30
CA PHE A 259 -25.92 -19.53 7.67
C PHE A 259 -25.58 -18.39 6.72
N LYS A 260 -25.24 -17.25 7.29
CA LYS A 260 -24.64 -16.12 6.59
C LYS A 260 -23.25 -15.89 7.15
N ALA A 261 -22.24 -15.91 6.29
CA ALA A 261 -20.90 -15.47 6.68
C ALA A 261 -20.29 -14.51 5.67
N GLY A 262 -19.63 -13.50 6.22
CA GLY A 262 -18.66 -12.67 5.56
C GLY A 262 -17.27 -13.06 6.06
N ILE A 263 -16.41 -13.50 5.14
CA ILE A 263 -14.98 -13.59 5.43
C ILE A 263 -14.36 -12.31 4.87
N TYR A 264 -13.83 -11.49 5.77
CA TYR A 264 -13.16 -10.25 5.45
C TYR A 264 -11.66 -10.50 5.54
N ARG A 265 -10.92 -10.04 4.53
CA ARG A 265 -9.46 -10.09 4.65
C ARG A 265 -9.07 -9.01 5.65
N GLY A 266 -8.24 -9.31 6.62
CA GLY A 266 -7.45 -8.32 7.36
C GLY A 266 -6.10 -8.00 6.69
N GLY A 267 -5.86 -8.41 5.44
CA GLY A 267 -4.47 -8.51 4.96
C GLY A 267 -4.16 -8.57 3.46
N ILE A 268 -5.05 -8.10 2.53
CA ILE A 268 -4.68 -7.40 1.25
C ILE A 268 -3.43 -6.59 1.48
N LEU A 269 -3.74 -5.59 2.27
CA LEU A 269 -2.98 -4.39 2.37
C LEU A 269 -1.90 -4.59 3.43
N ALA A 270 -2.14 -5.26 4.56
CA ALA A 270 -1.12 -5.44 5.60
C ALA A 270 0.14 -6.24 5.18
N GLY A 271 0.04 -7.13 4.18
CA GLY A 271 1.20 -7.86 3.62
C GLY A 271 2.03 -7.00 2.66
N ASP A 272 1.36 -6.15 1.88
CA ASP A 272 1.98 -5.33 0.85
C ASP A 272 2.45 -3.99 1.40
N ILE A 273 1.69 -3.49 2.37
CA ILE A 273 1.78 -2.22 3.07
C ILE A 273 2.32 -2.52 4.47
N LYS A 274 3.64 -2.61 4.60
CA LYS A 274 4.33 -2.88 5.87
C LYS A 274 4.82 -1.57 6.46
N SER A 275 4.53 -1.34 7.74
CA SER A 275 5.20 -0.25 8.45
C SER A 275 6.68 -0.57 8.65
N GLU A 276 7.56 0.35 8.23
CA GLU A 276 8.98 0.29 8.56
C GLU A 276 9.43 1.66 9.09
N LYS A 277 10.22 1.66 10.18
CA LYS A 277 10.89 2.89 10.60
C LYS A 277 11.96 3.25 9.57
N SER A 278 11.87 4.44 8.98
CA SER A 278 12.91 4.95 8.08
C SER A 278 14.24 5.09 8.83
N ARG A 279 15.36 5.05 8.08
CA ARG A 279 16.71 5.39 8.58
C ARG A 279 16.76 6.78 9.23
N GLN A 280 15.83 7.67 8.90
CA GLN A 280 15.70 9.02 9.45
C GLN A 280 14.70 9.14 10.62
N ARG A 281 14.27 8.01 11.21
CA ARG A 281 13.26 7.93 12.30
C ARG A 281 11.83 8.39 11.95
N ASN A 282 11.57 8.82 10.73
CA ASN A 282 10.20 9.07 10.26
C ASN A 282 9.47 7.74 10.01
N ASN A 283 8.18 7.69 10.37
CA ASN A 283 7.32 6.56 10.02
C ASN A 283 7.08 6.57 8.51
N CYS A 284 7.46 5.47 7.86
CA CYS A 284 7.18 5.26 6.44
C CYS A 284 6.55 3.89 6.26
N ILE A 285 5.69 3.83 5.26
CA ILE A 285 4.91 2.66 4.93
C ILE A 285 5.47 2.11 3.64
N LYS A 286 6.12 0.95 3.74
CA LYS A 286 6.65 0.19 2.61
C LYS A 286 5.48 -0.43 1.86
N VAL A 287 5.40 -0.18 0.56
CA VAL A 287 4.34 -0.68 -0.33
C VAL A 287 4.95 -1.53 -1.44
N ASP A 288 4.46 -2.77 -1.56
CA ASP A 288 4.73 -3.66 -2.70
C ASP A 288 3.54 -3.68 -3.66
N VAL A 289 3.70 -3.04 -4.81
CA VAL A 289 2.64 -2.96 -5.84
C VAL A 289 2.48 -4.26 -6.64
N ASN A 290 3.30 -5.30 -6.40
CA ASN A 290 3.30 -6.54 -7.18
C ASN A 290 2.85 -7.78 -6.41
N SER A 291 2.34 -7.66 -5.18
CA SER A 291 1.83 -8.86 -4.51
C SER A 291 0.64 -9.42 -5.30
N ASN A 292 0.73 -10.70 -5.63
CA ASN A 292 -0.35 -11.44 -6.25
C ASN A 292 -1.09 -12.15 -5.14
N GLY A 293 -2.03 -11.46 -4.50
CA GLY A 293 -3.03 -12.08 -3.65
C GLY A 293 -3.93 -13.02 -4.48
N MET A 294 -3.40 -14.15 -4.96
CA MET A 294 -4.16 -15.18 -5.66
C MET A 294 -4.99 -15.95 -4.62
N PHE A 295 -6.30 -16.05 -4.85
CA PHE A 295 -7.17 -16.90 -4.06
C PHE A 295 -7.97 -17.84 -4.97
N LYS A 296 -8.24 -19.04 -4.47
CA LYS A 296 -9.17 -20.00 -5.06
C LYS A 296 -10.49 -19.92 -4.30
N TYR A 297 -11.59 -19.76 -5.03
CA TYR A 297 -12.93 -19.61 -4.46
C TYR A 297 -13.46 -20.90 -3.81
N PRO A 298 -14.32 -20.79 -2.77
CA PRO A 298 -14.82 -21.93 -2.01
C PRO A 298 -15.81 -22.82 -2.77
N GLY A 299 -15.83 -24.10 -2.41
CA GLY A 299 -16.83 -25.10 -2.82
C GLY A 299 -17.51 -25.75 -1.61
N ILE A 300 -18.63 -26.46 -1.84
CA ILE A 300 -19.24 -27.34 -0.82
C ILE A 300 -18.48 -28.67 -0.85
N ILE A 301 -18.10 -29.18 0.33
CA ILE A 301 -17.45 -30.48 0.48
C ILE A 301 -18.42 -31.41 1.22
N TYR A 302 -18.62 -32.61 0.69
CA TYR A 302 -19.45 -33.67 1.27
C TYR A 302 -18.63 -34.58 2.17
#